data_AF-A0A4Y8D083-F1
#
_entry.id   AF-A0A4Y8D083-F1
#
_cell.length_a   1.000
_cell.length_b   1.000
_cell.length_c   1.000
_cell.angle_alpha   90.00
_cell.angle_beta   90.00
_cell.angle_gamma   90.00
#
_symmetry.space_group_name_H-M   'P 1'
#
loop_
_entity.id
_entity.type
_entity.pdbx_description
1 polymer ?
#
loop_
_entity_poly.entity_id
_entity_poly.type
_entity_poly.pdbx_seq_one_letter_code
_entity_poly.pdbx_strand_id
1 'polypeptide(L)'
;MAMREQAEIQPHSASRETSTRSNVFPYIRFILYSITGVAFITSFLWAGPTALREYLNAPSSSSALPTITNSSAPTINLVIASFTSKSDPSEWTKGLKKDNLAIIQHTSPASTYKGSEAIIYLNYLYQYYDNLPSVSIFLNKWEATELSCPISETDLINRLDLATVQSRGFLPFCFQDASSMETNDSVISLFHESFPEKEVPKKFSAPCNEFAISRDAIRSVPREQYLHLANLLRPTCAESDAGKEWGVMWPYLFLQDDTNEVAPSEALCQGWGICIGSED
;
A
#
# COMPACT_ATOMS: atom_id res chain seq x y z
N MET A 1 79.63 -25.33 22.39
CA MET A 1 80.43 -24.50 23.32
C MET A 1 81.45 -23.74 22.48
N ALA A 2 81.46 -22.41 22.60
CA ALA A 2 82.41 -21.40 22.08
C ALA A 2 82.59 -21.28 20.53
N MET A 3 82.07 -20.23 19.89
CA MET A 3 82.65 -18.87 19.65
C MET A 3 83.85 -18.89 18.68
N ARG A 4 83.74 -18.45 17.41
CA ARG A 4 83.54 -17.10 16.79
C ARG A 4 84.89 -16.44 16.48
N GLU A 5 85.20 -16.25 15.19
CA GLU A 5 85.99 -15.10 14.73
C GLU A 5 85.68 -14.74 13.27
N GLN A 6 85.76 -13.44 12.99
CA GLN A 6 85.19 -12.72 11.86
C GLN A 6 86.13 -12.67 10.65
N ALA A 7 85.56 -12.52 9.44
CA ALA A 7 86.23 -11.84 8.34
C ALA A 7 85.22 -10.98 7.58
N GLU A 8 85.56 -9.70 7.48
CA GLU A 8 84.82 -8.56 6.99
C GLU A 8 85.16 -8.32 5.50
N ILE A 9 84.15 -8.21 4.64
CA ILE A 9 84.28 -7.66 3.27
C ILE A 9 83.04 -6.79 3.01
N GLN A 10 83.30 -5.51 2.71
CA GLN A 10 82.36 -4.45 2.33
C GLN A 10 82.32 -4.32 0.78
N PRO A 11 81.43 -3.52 0.16
CA PRO A 11 79.98 -3.67 0.00
C PRO A 11 79.57 -3.83 -1.48
N HIS A 12 78.51 -4.58 -1.76
CA HIS A 12 77.78 -4.46 -3.03
C HIS A 12 76.43 -3.76 -2.81
N SER A 13 76.24 -2.68 -3.56
CA SER A 13 75.03 -1.88 -3.67
C SER A 13 73.81 -2.74 -4.01
N ALA A 14 72.82 -2.76 -3.11
CA ALA A 14 71.48 -3.23 -3.42
C ALA A 14 70.47 -2.15 -3.04
N SER A 15 69.71 -1.78 -4.05
CA SER A 15 68.70 -0.73 -4.13
C SER A 15 67.63 -0.84 -3.03
N ARG A 16 67.29 0.33 -2.47
CA ARG A 16 66.16 0.55 -1.57
C ARG A 16 64.86 0.46 -2.38
N GLU A 17 64.21 -0.71 -2.42
CA GLU A 17 62.85 -0.83 -2.94
C GLU A 17 61.85 -0.26 -1.92
N THR A 18 61.37 0.94 -2.21
CA THR A 18 60.21 1.53 -1.52
C THR A 18 58.95 0.81 -1.99
N SER A 19 58.33 0.02 -1.12
CA SER A 19 57.00 -0.54 -1.31
C SER A 19 55.94 0.58 -1.25
N THR A 20 55.53 1.11 -2.40
CA THR A 20 54.38 2.00 -2.54
C THR A 20 53.11 1.16 -2.68
N ARG A 21 52.37 1.01 -1.58
CA ARG A 21 51.02 0.43 -1.57
C ARG A 21 50.10 1.30 -2.42
N SER A 22 49.67 0.81 -3.59
CA SER A 22 48.75 1.54 -4.46
C SER A 22 47.33 1.55 -3.84
N ASN A 23 46.83 2.75 -3.52
CA ASN A 23 45.45 2.95 -3.10
C ASN A 23 44.55 2.96 -4.34
N VAL A 24 44.00 1.80 -4.71
CA VAL A 24 43.10 1.59 -5.88
C VAL A 24 41.66 2.06 -5.62
N PHE A 25 41.29 2.26 -4.35
CA PHE A 25 39.93 2.62 -3.92
C PHE A 25 39.31 3.91 -4.51
N PRO A 26 40.04 5.05 -4.66
CA PRO A 26 39.44 6.27 -5.20
C PRO A 26 39.12 6.16 -6.70
N TYR A 27 39.85 5.33 -7.44
CA TYR A 27 39.64 5.13 -8.89
C TYR A 27 38.38 4.31 -9.18
N ILE A 28 38.08 3.30 -8.36
CA ILE A 28 36.85 2.49 -8.49
C ILE A 28 35.61 3.36 -8.23
N ARG A 29 35.68 4.24 -7.22
CA ARG A 29 34.59 5.17 -6.90
C ARG A 29 34.35 6.17 -8.03
N PHE A 30 35.42 6.69 -8.63
CA PHE A 30 35.32 7.62 -9.76
C PHE A 30 34.71 6.95 -11.01
N ILE A 31 35.09 5.70 -11.30
CA ILE A 31 34.52 4.92 -12.41
C ILE A 31 33.04 4.65 -12.20
N LEU A 32 32.62 4.26 -10.99
CA LEU A 32 31.20 4.04 -10.67
C LEU A 32 30.38 5.32 -10.83
N TYR A 33 30.86 6.46 -10.31
CA TYR A 33 30.15 7.74 -10.48
C TYR A 33 30.09 8.19 -11.94
N SER A 34 31.13 7.94 -12.73
CA SER A 34 31.16 8.27 -14.15
C SER A 34 30.18 7.41 -14.96
N ILE A 35 30.04 6.12 -14.63
CA ILE A 35 29.08 5.23 -15.31
C ILE A 35 27.65 5.62 -14.95
N THR A 36 27.35 5.94 -13.69
CA THR A 36 26.01 6.42 -13.29
C THR A 36 25.67 7.78 -13.89
N GLY A 37 26.65 8.69 -14.00
CA GLY A 37 26.46 10.00 -14.61
C GLY A 37 26.19 9.92 -16.11
N VAL A 38 26.91 9.05 -16.82
CA VAL A 38 26.67 8.82 -18.25
C VAL A 38 25.31 8.14 -18.47
N ALA A 39 24.94 7.15 -17.65
CA ALA A 39 23.63 6.50 -17.73
C ALA A 39 22.47 7.48 -17.51
N PHE A 40 22.61 8.40 -16.55
CA PHE A 40 21.64 9.46 -16.29
C PHE A 40 21.51 10.40 -17.50
N ILE A 41 22.63 10.88 -18.04
CA ILE A 41 22.63 11.78 -19.22
C ILE A 41 22.06 11.08 -20.45
N THR A 42 22.38 9.80 -20.68
CA THR A 42 21.83 9.04 -21.81
C THR A 42 20.33 8.78 -21.66
N SER A 43 19.82 8.61 -20.43
CA SER A 43 18.38 8.46 -20.17
C SER A 43 17.61 9.72 -20.52
N PHE A 44 18.18 10.91 -20.25
CA PHE A 44 17.58 12.20 -20.64
C PHE A 44 17.64 12.47 -22.15
N LEU A 45 18.72 12.04 -22.81
CA LEU A 45 18.85 12.19 -24.27
C LEU A 45 17.91 11.25 -25.03
N TRP A 46 17.58 10.08 -24.48
CA TRP A 46 16.64 9.13 -25.09
C TRP A 46 15.17 9.45 -24.82
N ALA A 47 14.84 10.03 -23.66
CA ALA A 47 13.47 10.46 -23.31
C ALA A 47 13.02 11.74 -24.03
N GLY A 48 13.94 12.48 -24.64
CA GLY A 48 13.66 13.67 -25.44
C GLY A 48 13.21 14.90 -24.62
N PRO A 49 13.27 16.12 -25.20
CA PRO A 49 12.86 17.36 -24.52
C PRO A 49 11.37 17.38 -24.14
N THR A 50 10.56 16.53 -24.78
CA THR A 50 9.12 16.40 -24.56
C THR A 50 8.79 15.76 -23.22
N ALA A 51 9.49 14.69 -22.82
CA ALA A 51 9.25 14.04 -21.52
C ALA A 51 9.64 14.94 -20.34
N LEU A 52 10.73 15.71 -20.46
CA LEU A 52 11.10 16.71 -19.46
C LEU A 52 10.07 17.84 -19.39
N ARG A 53 9.54 18.28 -20.53
CA ARG A 53 8.50 19.31 -20.59
C ARG A 53 7.17 18.80 -20.04
N GLU A 54 6.86 17.52 -20.22
CA GLU A 54 5.67 16.87 -19.68
C GLU A 54 5.80 16.60 -18.17
N TYR A 55 7.01 16.32 -17.68
CA TYR A 55 7.31 16.23 -16.24
C TYR A 55 7.30 17.60 -15.54
N LEU A 56 7.89 18.63 -16.14
CA LEU A 56 7.93 20.00 -15.59
C LEU A 56 6.57 20.72 -15.69
N ASN A 57 5.76 20.38 -16.69
CA ASN A 57 4.40 20.92 -16.84
C ASN A 57 3.32 19.92 -16.38
N ALA A 58 3.71 18.80 -15.76
CA ALA A 58 2.75 17.96 -15.06
C ALA A 58 2.06 18.87 -14.04
N PRO A 59 0.74 19.05 -14.14
CA PRO A 59 0.05 19.90 -13.20
C PRO A 59 0.33 19.33 -11.82
N SER A 60 1.06 20.08 -11.00
CA SER A 60 1.04 19.86 -9.57
C SER A 60 -0.43 19.99 -9.21
N SER A 61 -1.09 18.86 -8.97
CA SER A 61 -2.37 18.80 -8.28
C SER A 61 -2.11 19.20 -6.83
N SER A 62 -1.69 20.45 -6.65
CA SER A 62 -2.01 21.23 -5.48
C SER A 62 -3.53 21.46 -5.57
N SER A 63 -4.31 20.43 -5.25
CA SER A 63 -5.59 20.68 -4.62
C SER A 63 -5.26 21.59 -3.44
N ALA A 64 -5.84 22.79 -3.47
CA ALA A 64 -5.62 23.80 -2.46
C ALA A 64 -5.69 23.15 -1.08
N LEU A 65 -4.65 23.37 -0.28
CA LEU A 65 -4.64 23.03 1.14
C LEU A 65 -5.98 23.53 1.71
N PRO A 66 -6.83 22.66 2.29
CA PRO A 66 -8.06 23.14 2.86
C PRO A 66 -7.69 24.12 3.97
N THR A 67 -8.21 25.33 3.86
CA THR A 67 -8.20 26.32 4.94
C THR A 67 -8.60 25.59 6.20
N ILE A 68 -7.70 25.56 7.21
CA ILE A 68 -7.97 24.99 8.52
C ILE A 68 -9.07 25.84 9.14
N THR A 69 -10.33 25.51 8.83
CA THR A 69 -11.41 25.71 9.75
C THR A 69 -11.14 24.74 10.88
N ASN A 70 -11.14 25.23 12.13
CA ASN A 70 -11.19 24.38 13.32
C ASN A 70 -12.52 23.61 13.31
N SER A 71 -12.65 22.65 12.40
CA SER A 71 -13.71 21.68 12.40
C SER A 71 -13.27 20.57 13.34
N SER A 72 -13.94 20.50 14.49
CA SER A 72 -13.83 19.38 15.41
C SER A 72 -14.23 18.03 14.77
N ALA A 73 -14.78 18.04 13.55
CA ALA A 73 -15.27 16.85 12.89
C ALA A 73 -14.11 16.07 12.21
N PRO A 74 -14.04 14.74 12.37
CA PRO A 74 -13.00 13.91 11.76
C PRO A 74 -13.07 13.96 10.23
N THR A 75 -11.99 14.33 9.55
CA THR A 75 -11.94 14.37 8.07
C THR A 75 -12.06 12.98 7.44
N ILE A 76 -12.62 12.90 6.23
CA ILE A 76 -12.87 11.63 5.53
C ILE A 76 -12.35 11.72 4.10
N ASN A 77 -11.63 10.69 3.64
CA ASN A 77 -11.41 10.48 2.21
C ASN A 77 -12.15 9.22 1.75
N LEU A 78 -12.95 9.37 0.69
CA LEU A 78 -13.58 8.27 -0.03
C LEU A 78 -12.74 7.93 -1.26
N VAL A 79 -12.00 6.83 -1.19
CA VAL A 79 -11.12 6.33 -2.24
C VAL A 79 -11.86 5.31 -3.08
N ILE A 80 -12.12 5.65 -4.34
CA ILE A 80 -12.90 4.82 -5.27
C ILE A 80 -11.96 4.25 -6.32
N ALA A 81 -11.84 2.92 -6.37
CA ALA A 81 -11.19 2.21 -7.47
C ALA A 81 -12.23 1.81 -8.52
N SER A 82 -12.04 2.20 -9.78
CA SER A 82 -13.01 1.96 -10.86
C SER A 82 -12.35 1.70 -12.21
N PHE A 83 -13.06 1.00 -13.10
CA PHE A 83 -12.69 0.89 -14.52
C PHE A 83 -13.36 2.00 -15.35
N THR A 84 -12.68 2.49 -16.38
CA THR A 84 -13.01 3.70 -17.16
C THR A 84 -14.35 3.68 -17.90
N SER A 85 -15.11 2.58 -17.93
CA SER A 85 -16.24 2.43 -18.86
C SER A 85 -17.65 2.35 -18.29
N LYS A 86 -17.90 2.42 -16.96
CA LYS A 86 -19.25 2.05 -16.45
C LYS A 86 -19.97 2.96 -15.46
N SER A 87 -19.39 4.01 -14.93
CA SER A 87 -20.21 5.03 -14.25
C SER A 87 -19.40 6.30 -14.07
N ASP A 88 -20.01 7.45 -14.34
CA ASP A 88 -19.59 8.67 -13.69
C ASP A 88 -19.98 8.53 -12.21
N PRO A 89 -19.02 8.35 -11.27
CA PRO A 89 -19.39 8.27 -9.86
C PRO A 89 -20.03 9.56 -9.37
N SER A 90 -20.01 10.66 -10.14
CA SER A 90 -20.68 11.91 -9.79
C SER A 90 -22.18 11.74 -9.55
N GLU A 91 -22.87 10.77 -10.16
CA GLU A 91 -24.33 10.66 -10.00
C GLU A 91 -24.75 10.10 -8.63
N TRP A 92 -24.18 8.97 -8.20
CA TRP A 92 -24.56 8.38 -6.90
C TRP A 92 -23.95 9.13 -5.72
N THR A 93 -22.76 9.73 -5.91
CA THR A 93 -22.07 10.49 -4.86
C THR A 93 -22.77 11.80 -4.50
N LYS A 94 -23.66 12.33 -5.36
CA LYS A 94 -24.56 13.45 -5.01
C LYS A 94 -25.45 13.16 -3.79
N GLY A 95 -25.70 11.90 -3.49
CA GLY A 95 -26.49 11.49 -2.31
C GLY A 95 -25.70 11.46 -0.99
N LEU A 96 -24.38 11.69 -1.02
CA LEU A 96 -23.54 11.71 0.18
C LEU A 96 -23.77 13.01 0.97
N LYS A 97 -23.93 12.88 2.29
CA LYS A 97 -24.31 13.96 3.22
C LYS A 97 -23.24 14.23 4.28
N LYS A 98 -21.97 13.93 3.98
CA LYS A 98 -20.84 14.17 4.88
C LYS A 98 -20.01 15.36 4.37
N ASP A 99 -20.17 16.52 5.00
CA ASP A 99 -19.54 17.79 4.58
C ASP A 99 -18.00 17.78 4.70
N ASN A 100 -17.45 16.85 5.46
CA ASN A 100 -16.03 16.60 5.73
C ASN A 100 -15.43 15.49 4.85
N LEU A 101 -16.12 15.09 3.78
CA LEU A 101 -15.73 14.01 2.87
C LEU A 101 -15.14 14.56 1.58
N ALA A 102 -13.91 14.13 1.26
CA ALA A 102 -13.29 14.33 -0.05
C ALA A 102 -13.35 13.04 -0.86
N ILE A 103 -13.71 13.14 -2.15
CA ILE A 103 -13.78 11.99 -3.06
C ILE A 103 -12.48 11.92 -3.86
N ILE A 104 -11.81 10.77 -3.83
CA ILE A 104 -10.57 10.50 -4.53
C ILE A 104 -10.80 9.30 -5.45
N GLN A 105 -11.00 9.58 -6.73
CA GLN A 105 -11.24 8.53 -7.71
C GLN A 105 -9.93 8.14 -8.42
N HIS A 106 -9.70 6.84 -8.48
CA HIS A 106 -8.64 6.23 -9.29
C HIS A 106 -9.26 5.39 -10.40
N THR A 107 -8.99 5.79 -11.64
CA THR A 107 -9.43 5.06 -12.84
C THR A 107 -8.25 4.32 -13.45
N SER A 108 -8.38 3.01 -13.62
CA SER A 108 -7.39 2.22 -14.35
C SER A 108 -7.78 2.14 -15.84
N PRO A 109 -6.87 2.42 -16.79
CA PRO A 109 -7.18 2.48 -18.22
C PRO A 109 -7.43 1.11 -18.86
N ALA A 110 -7.18 0.01 -18.16
CA ALA A 110 -7.25 -1.34 -18.71
C ALA A 110 -8.34 -2.19 -18.04
N SER A 111 -9.21 -2.75 -18.88
CA SER A 111 -10.40 -3.53 -18.52
C SER A 111 -10.10 -4.87 -17.87
N THR A 112 -8.85 -5.31 -17.95
CA THR A 112 -8.45 -6.70 -17.65
C THR A 112 -7.90 -6.87 -16.24
N TYR A 113 -7.60 -5.78 -15.52
CA TYR A 113 -6.92 -5.85 -14.22
C TYR A 113 -7.88 -5.97 -13.04
N LYS A 114 -8.68 -7.04 -13.01
CA LYS A 114 -9.40 -7.44 -11.79
C LYS A 114 -8.37 -7.66 -10.68
N GLY A 115 -8.53 -7.00 -9.55
CA GLY A 115 -7.52 -7.00 -8.48
C GLY A 115 -6.57 -5.79 -8.47
N SER A 116 -6.68 -4.88 -9.45
CA SER A 116 -5.95 -3.61 -9.43
C SER A 116 -6.38 -2.66 -8.31
N GLU A 117 -7.58 -2.86 -7.74
CA GLU A 117 -8.04 -2.07 -6.59
C GLU A 117 -7.10 -2.19 -5.40
N ALA A 118 -6.55 -3.38 -5.15
CA ALA A 118 -5.62 -3.61 -4.06
C ALA A 118 -4.35 -2.75 -4.23
N ILE A 119 -3.79 -2.74 -5.45
CA ILE A 119 -2.63 -1.91 -5.80
C ILE A 119 -2.97 -0.42 -5.69
N ILE A 120 -4.15 0.01 -6.13
CA ILE A 120 -4.62 1.39 -6.00
C ILE A 120 -4.63 1.79 -4.53
N TYR A 121 -5.22 0.96 -3.66
CA TYR A 121 -5.32 1.25 -2.23
C TYR A 121 -3.95 1.26 -1.56
N LEU A 122 -3.09 0.27 -1.83
CA LEU A 122 -1.73 0.22 -1.28
C LEU A 122 -0.89 1.43 -1.72
N ASN A 123 -1.00 1.84 -2.99
CA ASN A 123 -0.34 3.05 -3.47
C ASN A 123 -0.90 4.31 -2.81
N TYR A 124 -2.22 4.39 -2.59
CA TYR A 124 -2.84 5.48 -1.86
C TYR A 124 -2.28 5.56 -0.43
N LEU A 125 -2.25 4.43 0.30
CA LEU A 125 -1.74 4.36 1.67
C LEU A 125 -0.27 4.79 1.74
N TYR A 126 0.55 4.36 0.77
CA TYR A 126 1.96 4.77 0.67
C TYR A 126 2.14 6.26 0.36
N GLN A 127 1.36 6.82 -0.58
CA GLN A 127 1.50 8.20 -1.04
C GLN A 127 0.98 9.21 -0.01
N TYR A 128 -0.16 8.91 0.61
CA TYR A 128 -0.86 9.81 1.52
C TYR A 128 -0.53 9.58 3.00
N TYR A 129 0.37 8.65 3.33
CA TYR A 129 0.70 8.22 4.70
C TYR A 129 0.83 9.37 5.73
N ASP A 130 1.51 10.45 5.34
CA ASP A 130 1.75 11.61 6.21
C ASP A 130 0.54 12.56 6.30
N ASN A 131 -0.34 12.55 5.29
CA ASN A 131 -1.48 13.45 5.10
C ASN A 131 -2.84 12.74 5.14
N LEU A 132 -2.92 11.60 5.84
CA LEU A 132 -4.14 10.80 5.93
C LEU A 132 -5.31 11.56 6.57
N PRO A 133 -6.56 11.33 6.12
CA PRO A 133 -7.76 11.81 6.79
C PRO A 133 -7.90 11.13 8.16
N SER A 134 -8.90 11.51 8.95
CA SER A 134 -9.18 10.80 10.22
C SER A 134 -9.69 9.37 9.93
N VAL A 135 -10.49 9.24 8.86
CA VAL A 135 -11.01 7.98 8.33
C VAL A 135 -10.83 7.94 6.81
N SER A 136 -10.31 6.84 6.29
CA SER A 136 -10.30 6.52 4.87
C SER A 136 -11.35 5.44 4.57
N ILE A 137 -12.17 5.63 3.55
CA ILE A 137 -13.15 4.65 3.08
C ILE A 137 -12.72 4.19 1.69
N PHE A 138 -12.57 2.90 1.49
CA PHE A 138 -12.15 2.28 0.23
C PHE A 138 -13.33 1.54 -0.40
N LEU A 139 -13.63 1.86 -1.66
CA LEU A 139 -14.71 1.23 -2.41
C LEU A 139 -14.24 0.74 -3.77
N ASN A 140 -14.58 -0.52 -4.04
CA ASN A 140 -14.33 -1.14 -5.32
C ASN A 140 -15.58 -1.04 -6.22
N LYS A 141 -15.42 -0.51 -7.43
CA LYS A 141 -16.49 -0.41 -8.44
C LYS A 141 -16.23 -1.28 -9.67
N TRP A 142 -15.34 -2.27 -9.56
CA TRP A 142 -14.97 -3.15 -10.68
C TRP A 142 -16.06 -4.16 -11.05
N GLU A 143 -16.83 -4.61 -10.08
CA GLU A 143 -18.06 -5.37 -10.28
C GLU A 143 -19.17 -4.74 -9.44
N ALA A 144 -20.43 -4.92 -9.86
CA ALA A 144 -21.56 -4.71 -8.97
C ALA A 144 -21.54 -5.87 -7.96
N THR A 145 -20.61 -5.82 -7.00
CA THR A 145 -20.84 -6.45 -5.72
C THR A 145 -22.06 -5.74 -5.18
N GLU A 146 -23.24 -6.35 -5.38
CA GLU A 146 -24.38 -6.00 -4.57
C GLU A 146 -23.89 -6.19 -3.15
N LEU A 147 -23.61 -5.08 -2.46
CA LEU A 147 -23.49 -5.07 -1.02
C LEU A 147 -24.66 -5.92 -0.55
N SER A 148 -24.38 -7.06 0.07
CA SER A 148 -25.39 -8.03 0.48
C SER A 148 -26.17 -7.52 1.70
N CYS A 149 -26.40 -6.21 1.72
CA CYS A 149 -27.08 -5.43 2.71
C CYS A 149 -28.29 -4.81 2.01
N PRO A 150 -29.48 -4.84 2.61
CA PRO A 150 -30.72 -4.30 2.01
C PRO A 150 -30.72 -2.77 1.83
N ILE A 151 -29.56 -2.11 1.90
CA ILE A 151 -29.39 -0.67 2.00
C ILE A 151 -28.35 -0.22 0.97
N SER A 152 -28.59 0.94 0.36
CA SER A 152 -27.70 1.50 -0.66
C SER A 152 -26.30 1.83 -0.10
N GLU A 153 -25.28 1.79 -0.95
CA GLU A 153 -23.92 2.20 -0.57
C GLU A 153 -23.86 3.63 -0.04
N THR A 154 -24.60 4.54 -0.69
CA THR A 154 -24.73 5.93 -0.25
C THR A 154 -25.25 6.01 1.18
N ASP A 155 -26.27 5.22 1.52
CA ASP A 155 -26.82 5.17 2.87
C ASP A 155 -25.84 4.54 3.88
N LEU A 156 -25.09 3.50 3.48
CA LEU A 156 -24.03 2.94 4.32
C LEU A 156 -22.96 3.98 4.64
N ILE A 157 -22.46 4.71 3.64
CA ILE A 157 -21.48 5.77 3.89
C ILE A 157 -22.09 6.85 4.79
N ASN A 158 -23.31 7.29 4.52
CA ASN A 158 -23.97 8.33 5.31
C ASN A 158 -24.16 7.92 6.78
N ARG A 159 -24.52 6.66 7.03
CA ARG A 159 -24.76 6.09 8.37
C ARG A 159 -23.50 5.68 9.12
N LEU A 160 -22.36 5.54 8.43
CA LEU A 160 -21.12 5.08 9.02
C LEU A 160 -20.74 5.94 10.24
N ASP A 161 -20.63 5.26 11.40
CA ASP A 161 -20.15 5.82 12.65
C ASP A 161 -18.62 5.89 12.63
N LEU A 162 -18.10 7.11 12.55
CA LEU A 162 -16.67 7.38 12.47
C LEU A 162 -15.97 7.07 13.80
N ALA A 163 -16.66 7.19 14.94
CA ALA A 163 -16.08 6.84 16.23
C ALA A 163 -15.86 5.33 16.35
N THR A 164 -16.77 4.53 15.80
CA THR A 164 -16.60 3.06 15.70
C THR A 164 -15.42 2.71 14.80
N VAL A 165 -15.26 3.36 13.64
CA VAL A 165 -14.08 3.15 12.77
C VAL A 165 -12.78 3.49 13.50
N GLN A 166 -12.74 4.62 14.22
CA GLN A 166 -11.54 5.06 14.93
C GLN A 166 -11.19 4.15 16.11
N SER A 167 -12.19 3.69 16.86
CA SER A 167 -11.96 2.81 18.01
C SER A 167 -11.59 1.38 17.63
N ARG A 168 -12.19 0.82 16.56
CA ARG A 168 -11.86 -0.52 16.07
C ARG A 168 -10.67 -0.57 15.13
N GLY A 169 -10.30 0.56 14.54
CA GLY A 169 -9.24 0.63 13.56
C GLY A 169 -9.68 0.29 12.14
N PHE A 170 -10.45 -0.79 11.95
CA PHE A 170 -10.89 -1.31 10.64
C PHE A 170 -12.34 -1.81 10.70
N LEU A 171 -13.15 -1.50 9.67
CA LEU A 171 -14.52 -1.99 9.50
C LEU A 171 -14.78 -2.42 8.04
N PRO A 172 -15.06 -3.70 7.77
CA PRO A 172 -15.43 -4.16 6.43
C PRO A 172 -16.86 -3.77 6.06
N PHE A 173 -17.11 -3.54 4.77
CA PHE A 173 -18.45 -3.29 4.21
C PHE A 173 -19.11 -4.57 3.68
N CYS A 174 -18.43 -5.71 3.81
CA CYS A 174 -18.93 -7.03 3.44
C CYS A 174 -19.59 -7.67 4.66
N PHE A 175 -20.92 -7.76 4.65
CA PHE A 175 -21.74 -8.25 5.78
C PHE A 175 -22.22 -9.68 5.61
N GLN A 176 -21.65 -10.43 4.67
CA GLN A 176 -21.97 -11.85 4.52
C GLN A 176 -21.38 -12.62 5.71
N ASP A 177 -22.10 -13.62 6.19
CA ASP A 177 -21.50 -14.63 7.05
C ASP A 177 -20.24 -15.13 6.36
N ALA A 178 -19.12 -15.12 7.08
CA ALA A 178 -17.88 -15.67 6.58
C ALA A 178 -18.08 -17.17 6.41
N SER A 179 -18.66 -17.59 5.28
CA SER A 179 -18.30 -18.87 4.72
C SER A 179 -16.78 -18.81 4.62
N SER A 180 -16.11 -19.59 5.47
CA SER A 180 -14.66 -19.71 5.42
C SER A 180 -14.33 -19.97 3.96
N MET A 181 -13.58 -19.06 3.35
CA MET A 181 -13.02 -19.38 2.06
C MET A 181 -12.12 -20.60 2.29
N GLU A 182 -12.38 -21.69 1.57
CA GLU A 182 -11.49 -22.85 1.62
C GLU A 182 -10.09 -22.34 1.28
N THR A 183 -9.19 -22.54 2.23
CA THR A 183 -7.81 -22.07 2.09
C THR A 183 -7.19 -22.88 0.96
N ASN A 184 -6.78 -22.20 -0.11
CA ASN A 184 -6.07 -22.81 -1.22
C ASN A 184 -4.58 -22.45 -1.16
N ASP A 185 -3.76 -23.20 -1.90
CA ASP A 185 -2.30 -23.02 -1.89
C ASP A 185 -1.88 -21.61 -2.35
N SER A 186 -2.68 -20.94 -3.20
CA SER A 186 -2.42 -19.58 -3.68
C SER A 186 -2.52 -18.55 -2.55
N VAL A 187 -3.59 -18.60 -1.76
CA VAL A 187 -3.80 -17.71 -0.61
C VAL A 187 -2.71 -17.92 0.45
N ILE A 188 -2.33 -19.17 0.72
CA ILE A 188 -1.23 -19.49 1.66
C ILE A 188 0.09 -18.91 1.16
N SER A 189 0.42 -19.13 -0.12
CA SER A 189 1.66 -18.66 -0.72
C SER A 189 1.74 -17.13 -0.67
N LEU A 190 0.66 -16.45 -1.09
CA LEU A 190 0.57 -14.99 -1.04
C LEU A 190 0.66 -14.46 0.40
N PHE A 191 0.08 -15.16 1.39
CA PHE A 191 0.20 -14.77 2.80
C PHE A 191 1.64 -14.84 3.28
N HIS A 192 2.36 -15.93 2.97
CA HIS A 192 3.77 -16.08 3.34
C HIS A 192 4.65 -15.01 2.70
N GLU A 193 4.41 -14.67 1.43
CA GLU A 193 5.15 -13.61 0.74
C GLU A 193 4.85 -12.22 1.35
N SER A 194 3.61 -12.00 1.79
CA SER A 194 3.15 -10.72 2.34
C SER A 194 3.55 -10.50 3.80
N PHE A 195 3.57 -11.58 4.59
CA PHE A 195 3.79 -11.59 6.04
C PHE A 195 4.76 -12.71 6.45
N PRO A 196 6.05 -12.62 6.04
CA PRO A 196 7.01 -13.72 6.21
C PRO A 196 7.27 -14.10 7.67
N GLU A 197 7.04 -13.18 8.61
CA GLU A 197 7.24 -13.39 10.04
C GLU A 197 5.98 -13.88 10.77
N LYS A 198 4.84 -14.00 10.08
CA LYS A 198 3.55 -14.40 10.68
C LYS A 198 3.21 -15.85 10.38
N GLU A 199 2.57 -16.51 11.34
CA GLU A 199 1.98 -17.83 11.11
C GLU A 199 0.73 -17.73 10.24
N VAL A 200 0.59 -18.69 9.32
CA VAL A 200 -0.59 -18.75 8.46
C VAL A 200 -1.83 -19.07 9.30
N PRO A 201 -2.91 -18.28 9.18
CA PRO A 201 -4.15 -18.51 9.90
C PRO A 201 -4.80 -19.84 9.50
N LYS A 202 -5.45 -20.49 10.46
CA LYS A 202 -6.20 -21.74 10.20
C LYS A 202 -7.46 -21.52 9.36
N LYS A 203 -8.00 -20.30 9.38
CA LYS A 203 -9.22 -19.90 8.67
C LYS A 203 -9.03 -18.47 8.19
N PHE A 204 -9.38 -18.21 6.94
CA PHE A 204 -9.50 -16.86 6.41
C PHE A 204 -10.97 -16.42 6.43
N SER A 205 -11.21 -15.14 6.72
CA SER A 205 -12.51 -14.50 6.51
C SER A 205 -12.83 -14.44 5.02
N ALA A 206 -14.11 -14.24 4.68
CA ALA A 206 -14.50 -14.00 3.30
C ALA A 206 -13.74 -12.78 2.72
N PRO A 207 -13.31 -12.83 1.45
CA PRO A 207 -12.58 -11.72 0.83
C PRO A 207 -13.46 -10.47 0.78
N CYS A 208 -12.89 -9.32 1.17
CA CYS A 208 -13.59 -8.05 1.18
C CYS A 208 -12.67 -6.91 0.73
N ASN A 209 -13.01 -6.20 -0.34
CA ASN A 209 -12.22 -5.08 -0.88
C ASN A 209 -12.91 -3.73 -0.67
N GLU A 210 -13.92 -3.69 0.20
CA GLU A 210 -14.65 -2.50 0.60
C GLU A 210 -14.61 -2.37 2.12
N PHE A 211 -14.01 -1.29 2.63
CA PHE A 211 -13.82 -1.11 4.08
C PHE A 211 -13.57 0.36 4.46
N ALA A 212 -13.82 0.68 5.72
CA ALA A 212 -13.38 1.92 6.36
C ALA A 212 -12.25 1.64 7.35
N ILE A 213 -11.28 2.54 7.41
CA ILE A 213 -10.10 2.38 8.26
C ILE A 213 -9.67 3.72 8.85
N SER A 214 -9.26 3.69 10.11
CA SER A 214 -8.76 4.85 10.84
C SER A 214 -7.34 5.22 10.43
N ARG A 215 -6.99 6.50 10.60
CA ARG A 215 -5.60 6.97 10.45
C ARG A 215 -4.61 6.16 11.27
N ASP A 216 -4.97 5.86 12.51
CA ASP A 216 -4.06 5.23 13.46
C ASP A 216 -3.82 3.77 13.09
N ALA A 217 -4.85 3.05 12.62
CA ALA A 217 -4.68 1.71 12.06
C ALA A 217 -3.77 1.71 10.83
N ILE A 218 -3.91 2.68 9.92
CA ILE A 218 -2.98 2.82 8.78
C ILE A 218 -1.54 3.07 9.29
N ARG A 219 -1.36 3.98 10.25
CA ARG A 219 -0.03 4.34 10.77
C ARG A 219 0.60 3.25 11.63
N SER A 220 -0.18 2.29 12.12
CA SER A 220 0.34 1.12 12.82
C SER A 220 1.19 0.22 11.91
N VAL A 221 0.98 0.31 10.59
CA VAL A 221 1.74 -0.40 9.58
C VAL A 221 2.86 0.52 9.06
N PRO A 222 4.11 0.04 8.93
CA PRO A 222 5.19 0.83 8.33
C PRO A 222 4.85 1.23 6.90
N ARG A 223 5.12 2.48 6.52
CA ARG A 223 4.82 3.02 5.19
C ARG A 223 5.37 2.13 4.07
N GLU A 224 6.57 1.61 4.25
CA GLU A 224 7.33 0.78 3.31
C GLU A 224 6.66 -0.57 3.08
N GLN A 225 5.89 -1.08 4.05
CA GLN A 225 5.10 -2.29 3.88
C GLN A 225 4.06 -2.12 2.77
N TYR A 226 3.41 -0.95 2.68
CA TYR A 226 2.46 -0.69 1.59
C TYR A 226 3.12 -0.71 0.21
N LEU A 227 4.32 -0.13 0.11
CA LEU A 227 5.09 -0.16 -1.14
C LEU A 227 5.54 -1.58 -1.50
N HIS A 228 6.00 -2.34 -0.51
CA HIS A 228 6.38 -3.73 -0.68
C HIS A 228 5.21 -4.58 -1.22
N LEU A 229 4.05 -4.51 -0.57
CA LEU A 229 2.84 -5.23 -0.99
C LEU A 229 2.36 -4.78 -2.38
N ALA A 230 2.41 -3.48 -2.69
CA ALA A 230 2.06 -2.99 -4.03
C ALA A 230 3.01 -3.53 -5.10
N ASN A 231 4.29 -3.68 -4.79
CA ASN A 231 5.28 -4.28 -5.68
C ASN A 231 5.05 -5.78 -5.84
N LEU A 232 4.66 -6.47 -4.77
CA LEU A 232 4.37 -7.91 -4.77
C LEU A 232 3.17 -8.25 -5.66
N LEU A 233 2.09 -7.46 -5.58
CA LEU A 233 0.87 -7.71 -6.35
C LEU A 233 0.96 -7.26 -7.81
N ARG A 234 1.91 -6.38 -8.16
CA ARG A 234 2.02 -5.80 -9.51
C ARG A 234 2.13 -6.85 -10.63
N PRO A 235 2.97 -7.89 -10.54
CA PRO A 235 3.10 -8.88 -11.60
C PRO A 235 1.85 -9.78 -11.71
N THR A 236 1.18 -10.05 -10.60
CA THR A 236 0.08 -11.03 -10.53
C THR A 236 -1.27 -10.44 -10.94
N CYS A 237 -1.47 -9.13 -10.83
CA CYS A 237 -2.72 -8.46 -11.24
C CYS A 237 -3.02 -8.51 -12.75
N ALA A 238 -2.06 -8.87 -13.60
CA ALA A 238 -2.29 -9.03 -15.04
C ALA A 238 -2.80 -10.44 -15.43
N GLU A 239 -2.58 -11.43 -14.57
CA GLU A 239 -2.69 -12.86 -14.95
C GLU A 239 -3.52 -13.71 -13.98
N SER A 240 -3.97 -13.18 -12.84
CA SER A 240 -4.54 -14.00 -11.75
C SER A 240 -5.66 -13.32 -10.95
N ASP A 241 -6.36 -14.12 -10.14
CA ASP A 241 -7.32 -13.68 -9.13
C ASP A 241 -6.65 -13.05 -7.88
N ALA A 242 -5.35 -12.70 -7.93
CA ALA A 242 -4.56 -12.25 -6.78
C ALA A 242 -5.16 -11.07 -6.01
N GLY A 243 -5.90 -10.16 -6.64
CA GLY A 243 -6.55 -9.07 -5.89
C GLY A 243 -7.85 -9.48 -5.19
N LYS A 244 -8.51 -10.57 -5.62
CA LYS A 244 -9.57 -11.20 -4.81
C LYS A 244 -8.94 -11.94 -3.63
N GLU A 245 -7.85 -12.66 -3.88
CA GLU A 245 -7.10 -13.38 -2.84
C GLU A 245 -6.54 -12.38 -1.81
N TRP A 246 -6.08 -11.21 -2.25
CA TRP A 246 -5.66 -10.14 -1.35
C TRP A 246 -6.77 -9.64 -0.43
N GLY A 247 -8.04 -9.74 -0.85
CA GLY A 247 -9.19 -9.29 -0.07
C GLY A 247 -9.30 -9.95 1.30
N VAL A 248 -8.76 -11.17 1.49
CA VAL A 248 -8.74 -11.83 2.81
C VAL A 248 -7.63 -11.29 3.73
N MET A 249 -6.67 -10.53 3.20
CA MET A 249 -5.46 -10.09 3.92
C MET A 249 -5.61 -8.73 4.60
N TRP A 250 -6.61 -7.91 4.22
CA TRP A 250 -6.79 -6.59 4.82
C TRP A 250 -6.94 -6.62 6.34
N PRO A 251 -7.76 -7.51 6.94
CA PRO A 251 -7.84 -7.61 8.40
C PRO A 251 -6.48 -7.95 9.03
N TYR A 252 -5.71 -8.86 8.42
CA TYR A 252 -4.38 -9.24 8.91
C TYR A 252 -3.37 -8.09 8.87
N LEU A 253 -3.44 -7.26 7.83
CA LEU A 253 -2.59 -6.09 7.68
C LEU A 253 -2.88 -5.05 8.77
N PHE A 254 -4.15 -4.81 9.10
CA PHE A 254 -4.55 -3.67 9.92
C PHE A 254 -4.91 -3.99 11.38
N LEU A 255 -5.32 -5.23 11.67
CA LEU A 255 -5.70 -5.65 13.02
C LEU A 255 -4.56 -6.35 13.78
N GLN A 256 -3.39 -6.53 13.16
CA GLN A 256 -2.16 -7.04 13.80
C GLN A 256 -2.42 -8.21 14.78
N ASP A 257 -3.10 -9.26 14.30
CA ASP A 257 -3.39 -10.51 15.01
C ASP A 257 -4.62 -10.48 15.96
N ASP A 258 -5.30 -9.34 16.13
CA ASP A 258 -6.66 -9.29 16.68
C ASP A 258 -7.69 -9.60 15.59
N THR A 259 -7.67 -10.83 15.09
CA THR A 259 -8.64 -11.31 14.10
C THR A 259 -9.86 -11.92 14.77
N ASN A 260 -10.22 -11.47 15.98
CA ASN A 260 -11.45 -11.91 16.62
C ASN A 260 -12.60 -11.59 15.67
N GLU A 261 -13.20 -12.65 15.12
CA GLU A 261 -14.25 -12.57 14.12
C GLU A 261 -15.48 -11.94 14.78
N VAL A 262 -15.67 -10.63 14.58
CA VAL A 262 -16.88 -9.94 14.98
C VAL A 262 -17.99 -10.41 14.05
N ALA A 263 -19.10 -10.87 14.63
CA ALA A 263 -20.25 -11.29 13.83
C ALA A 263 -20.68 -10.16 12.89
N PRO A 264 -20.98 -10.43 11.60
CA PRO A 264 -21.38 -9.39 10.66
C PRO A 264 -22.55 -8.54 11.16
N SER A 265 -23.50 -9.14 11.87
CA SER A 265 -24.63 -8.44 12.50
C SER A 265 -24.20 -7.46 13.60
N GLU A 266 -23.19 -7.80 14.40
CA GLU A 266 -22.63 -6.93 15.42
C GLU A 266 -21.85 -5.78 14.78
N ALA A 267 -21.03 -6.06 13.77
CA ALA A 267 -20.29 -5.04 13.02
C ALA A 267 -21.25 -4.04 12.34
N LEU A 268 -22.34 -4.55 11.74
CA LEU A 268 -23.38 -3.76 11.11
C LEU A 268 -24.13 -2.86 12.12
N CYS A 269 -24.47 -3.41 13.29
CA CYS A 269 -25.14 -2.67 14.36
C CYS A 269 -24.23 -1.56 14.92
N GLN A 270 -22.98 -1.88 15.26
CA GLN A 270 -22.06 -0.92 15.88
C GLN A 270 -21.52 0.12 14.88
N GLY A 271 -21.32 -0.26 13.61
CA GLY A 271 -20.77 0.63 12.59
C GLY A 271 -21.81 1.49 11.86
N TRP A 272 -23.07 1.04 11.77
CA TRP A 272 -24.10 1.69 10.96
C TRP A 272 -25.46 1.85 11.65
N GLY A 273 -25.60 1.41 12.90
CA GLY A 273 -26.86 1.45 13.65
C GLY A 273 -27.96 0.55 13.08
N ILE A 274 -27.60 -0.44 12.26
CA ILE A 274 -28.53 -1.40 11.66
C ILE A 274 -28.38 -2.72 12.44
N CYS A 275 -29.24 -2.90 13.43
CA CYS A 275 -29.18 -4.07 14.31
C CYS A 275 -30.23 -5.09 13.87
N ILE A 276 -29.75 -6.19 13.28
CA ILE A 276 -30.59 -7.34 12.94
C ILE A 276 -30.75 -8.15 14.23
N GLY A 277 -31.98 -8.23 14.75
CA GLY A 277 -32.26 -9.01 15.96
C GLY A 277 -31.88 -10.47 15.74
N SER A 278 -31.41 -11.15 16.77
CA SER A 278 -31.38 -12.61 16.76
C SER A 278 -32.84 -13.08 16.64
N GLU A 279 -33.19 -13.76 15.54
CA GLU A 279 -34.34 -14.65 15.61
C GLU A 279 -34.00 -15.71 16.67
N ASP A 280 -34.86 -15.83 17.69
CA ASP A 280 -34.81 -16.85 18.73
C ASP A 280 -34.92 -18.27 18.15
#